data_AF-A0A7S2AI62-F1
#
_entry.id   AF-A0A7S2AI62-F1
#
_cell.length_a   1.000
_cell.length_b   1.000
_cell.length_c   1.000
_cell.angle_alpha   90.00
_cell.angle_beta   90.00
_cell.angle_gamma   90.00
#
_symmetry.space_group_name_H-M   'P 1'
#
loop_
_entity.id
_entity.type
_entity.pdbx_description
1 polymer ?
#
loop_
_entity_poly.entity_id
_entity_poly.type
_entity_poly.pdbx_seq_one_letter_code
_entity_poly.pdbx_strand_id
1 'polypeptide(L)'
;PDVEKQLWVVVQARDPTGLVVREKKSTESRELPDKLAIGCVVQEVEQSPPRLHYLRVFGDGPNSGWVNLKIDGRRNLEKLSAKEWHAAKAKLSELRRKV
;
A
#
# COMPACT_ATOMS: atom_id res chain seq x y z
N PRO A 1 -17.26 -16.36 -7.33
CA PRO A 1 -15.78 -16.44 -7.38
C PRO A 1 -15.19 -15.27 -6.59
N ASP A 2 -14.76 -15.54 -5.35
CA ASP A 2 -13.92 -14.64 -4.58
C ASP A 2 -12.56 -14.53 -5.28
N VAL A 3 -12.47 -13.62 -6.24
CA VAL A 3 -11.18 -13.22 -6.79
C VAL A 3 -10.46 -12.53 -5.65
N GLU A 4 -9.49 -13.22 -5.02
CA GLU A 4 -8.65 -12.62 -3.99
C GLU A 4 -8.10 -11.31 -4.54
N LYS A 5 -8.48 -10.20 -3.90
CA LYS A 5 -8.08 -8.88 -4.39
C LYS A 5 -6.56 -8.74 -4.26
N GLN A 6 -5.92 -8.22 -5.30
CA GLN A 6 -4.47 -8.08 -5.36
C GLN A 6 -3.94 -7.28 -4.16
N LEU A 7 -3.00 -7.85 -3.41
CA LEU A 7 -2.29 -7.16 -2.34
C LEU A 7 -0.98 -6.54 -2.86
N TRP A 8 -0.58 -5.45 -2.24
CA TRP A 8 0.63 -4.70 -2.57
C TRP A 8 1.40 -4.36 -1.30
N VAL A 9 2.72 -4.37 -1.37
CA VAL A 9 3.61 -3.88 -0.31
C VAL A 9 4.31 -2.61 -0.77
N VAL A 10 4.38 -1.61 0.10
CA VAL A 10 5.20 -0.41 -0.14
C VAL A 10 6.67 -0.77 0.09
N VAL A 11 7.46 -0.83 -0.98
CA VAL A 11 8.88 -1.23 -0.91
C VAL A 11 9.82 -0.03 -0.81
N GLN A 12 9.40 1.13 -1.31
CA GLN A 12 10.16 2.37 -1.24
C GLN A 12 9.24 3.58 -1.36
N ALA A 13 9.76 4.74 -0.96
CA ALA A 13 9.14 6.03 -1.16
C ALA A 13 10.23 7.07 -1.47
N ARG A 14 9.88 8.12 -2.22
CA ARG A 14 10.79 9.26 -2.42
C ARG A 14 11.05 10.00 -1.11
N ASP A 15 10.05 10.02 -0.23
CA ASP A 15 10.12 10.63 1.08
C ASP A 15 10.33 9.55 2.14
N PRO A 16 11.31 9.68 3.06
CA PRO A 16 11.55 8.71 4.13
C PRO A 16 10.34 8.43 5.02
N THR A 17 9.42 9.39 5.13
CA THR A 17 8.20 9.26 5.94
C THR A 17 7.07 8.47 5.24
N GLY A 18 7.20 8.14 3.96
CA GLY A 18 6.26 7.29 3.22
C GLY A 18 5.72 7.91 1.94
N LEU A 19 4.74 7.22 1.33
CA LEU A 19 4.08 7.68 0.11
C LEU A 19 3.03 8.75 0.40
N VAL A 20 3.06 9.82 -0.38
CA VAL A 20 1.98 10.82 -0.40
C VAL A 20 0.69 10.13 -0.84
N VAL A 21 -0.34 10.26 -0.01
CA VAL A 21 -1.68 9.73 -0.29
C VAL A 21 -2.59 10.89 -0.68
N ARG A 22 -3.35 10.71 -1.75
CA ARG A 22 -4.35 11.70 -2.19
C ARG A 22 -5.75 11.18 -2.02
N GLU A 23 -6.67 12.08 -1.70
CA GLU A 23 -8.08 11.74 -1.49
C GLU A 23 -8.74 11.20 -2.75
N LYS A 24 -8.34 11.72 -3.93
CA LYS A 24 -8.90 11.31 -5.24
C LYS A 24 -7.78 10.96 -6.21
N LYS A 25 -8.17 10.38 -7.35
CA LYS A 25 -7.29 9.96 -8.44
C LYS A 25 -6.42 11.10 -9.00
N SER A 26 -6.99 12.30 -9.09
CA SER A 26 -6.34 13.49 -9.65
C SER A 26 -5.06 13.88 -8.90
N THR A 27 -4.05 14.37 -9.62
CA THR A 27 -2.83 14.96 -9.05
C THR A 27 -3.06 16.29 -8.36
N GLU A 28 -4.22 16.91 -8.58
CA GLU A 28 -4.60 18.19 -7.96
C GLU A 28 -5.49 18.01 -6.74
N SER A 29 -6.00 16.79 -6.49
CA SER A 29 -6.83 16.56 -5.31
C SER A 29 -6.01 16.65 -4.04
N ARG A 30 -6.64 17.08 -2.95
CA ARG A 30 -6.05 17.21 -1.62
C ARG A 30 -5.14 16.03 -1.25
N GLU A 31 -3.93 16.36 -0.79
CA GLU A 31 -3.05 15.41 -0.10
C GLU A 31 -3.59 15.18 1.31
N LEU A 32 -3.63 13.92 1.72
CA LEU A 32 -3.96 13.56 3.09
C LEU A 32 -2.79 13.95 4.01
N PRO A 33 -3.08 14.31 5.28
CA PRO A 33 -2.05 14.75 6.22
C PRO A 33 -1.02 13.64 6.51
N ASP A 34 -1.48 12.39 6.58
CA ASP A 34 -0.63 11.23 6.84
C ASP A 34 -0.17 10.57 5.53
N LYS A 35 1.04 10.01 5.57
CA LYS A 35 1.63 9.23 4.47
C LYS A 35 1.47 7.73 4.72
N LEU A 36 1.51 6.96 3.64
CA LEU A 36 1.54 5.51 3.72
C LEU A 36 2.98 5.03 3.87
N ALA A 37 3.34 4.50 5.04
CA ALA A 37 4.71 4.15 5.38
C ALA A 37 5.28 3.00 4.51
N ILE A 38 6.62 2.94 4.40
CA ILE A 38 7.32 1.80 3.80
C ILE A 38 7.04 0.53 4.64
N GLY A 39 6.83 -0.60 3.98
CA GLY A 39 6.44 -1.86 4.62
C GLY A 39 4.94 -2.04 4.83
N CYS A 40 4.13 -1.01 4.53
CA CYS A 40 2.67 -1.15 4.57
C CYS A 40 2.18 -2.14 3.53
N VAL A 41 1.17 -2.93 3.90
CA VAL A 41 0.45 -3.82 3.00
C VAL A 41 -0.92 -3.21 2.73
N VAL A 42 -1.26 -3.11 1.45
CA VAL A 42 -2.52 -2.54 1.00
C VAL A 42 -3.20 -3.46 -0.01
N GLN A 43 -4.52 -3.39 -0.07
CA GLN A 43 -5.35 -4.11 -1.01
C GLN A 43 -5.73 -3.17 -2.16
N GLU A 44 -5.62 -3.67 -3.39
CA GLU A 44 -6.09 -2.97 -4.57
C GLU A 44 -7.62 -2.80 -4.56
N VAL A 45 -8.05 -1.56 -4.79
CA VAL A 45 -9.47 -1.23 -5.04
C VAL A 45 -9.66 -0.90 -6.52
N GLU A 46 -8.79 -0.06 -7.07
CA GLU A 46 -8.79 0.32 -8.48
C GLU A 46 -7.34 0.56 -8.93
N GLN A 47 -6.94 -0.09 -10.01
CA GLN A 47 -5.68 0.19 -10.67
C GLN A 47 -5.91 1.10 -11.88
N SER A 48 -5.27 2.27 -11.89
CA SER A 48 -5.29 3.17 -13.03
C SER A 48 -3.89 3.78 -13.22
N PRO A 49 -2.96 3.03 -13.84
CA PRO A 49 -1.56 3.44 -13.91
C PRO A 49 -1.40 4.88 -14.43
N PRO A 50 -0.55 5.70 -13.79
CA PRO A 50 0.42 5.34 -12.75
C PRO A 50 -0.15 5.29 -11.32
N ARG A 51 -1.47 5.36 -11.12
CA ARG A 51 -2.14 5.48 -9.82
C ARG A 51 -2.74 4.15 -9.34
N LEU A 52 -2.79 3.98 -8.03
CA LEU A 52 -3.47 2.88 -7.34
C LEU A 52 -4.37 3.46 -6.26
N HIS A 53 -5.65 3.10 -6.29
CA HIS A 53 -6.56 3.27 -5.18
C HIS A 53 -6.48 2.04 -4.29
N TYR A 54 -6.31 2.23 -2.99
CA TYR A 54 -6.07 1.14 -2.05
C TYR A 54 -6.94 1.22 -0.79
N LEU A 55 -7.02 0.08 -0.10
CA LEU A 55 -7.39 -0.02 1.33
C LEU A 55 -6.22 -0.58 2.12
N ARG A 56 -5.83 0.05 3.23
CA ARG A 56 -4.73 -0.41 4.07
C ARG A 56 -5.13 -1.69 4.80
N VAL A 57 -4.26 -2.70 4.74
CA VAL A 57 -4.42 -3.98 5.44
C VAL A 57 -3.49 -4.03 6.65
N PHE A 58 -2.27 -3.52 6.53
CA PHE A 58 -1.26 -3.52 7.58
C PHE A 58 -0.27 -2.35 7.43
N GLY A 59 0.39 -1.96 8.53
CA GLY A 59 1.36 -0.86 8.61
C GLY A 59 0.73 0.46 9.02
N ASP A 60 1.43 1.58 8.85
CA ASP A 60 0.98 2.92 9.29
C ASP A 60 0.62 3.85 8.13
N GLY A 61 -0.45 4.62 8.31
CA GLY A 61 -0.94 5.59 7.34
C GLY A 61 -2.46 5.54 7.13
N PRO A 62 -2.98 6.30 6.15
CA PRO A 62 -4.40 6.37 5.87
C PRO A 62 -5.02 5.00 5.56
N ASN A 63 -6.27 4.80 5.97
CA ASN A 63 -7.00 3.55 5.69
C ASN A 63 -7.31 3.36 4.20
N SER A 64 -7.35 4.44 3.43
CA SER A 64 -7.63 4.42 1.99
C SER A 64 -7.04 5.64 1.30
N GLY A 65 -6.82 5.53 0.00
CA GLY A 65 -6.53 6.68 -0.85
C GLY A 65 -5.77 6.32 -2.11
N TRP A 66 -5.31 7.35 -2.81
CA TRP A 66 -4.63 7.23 -4.10
C TRP A 66 -3.13 7.47 -3.95
N VAL A 67 -2.32 6.54 -4.46
CA VAL A 67 -0.85 6.63 -4.49
C VAL A 67 -0.31 6.39 -5.89
N ASN A 68 0.92 6.83 -6.13
CA ASN A 68 1.66 6.49 -7.36
C ASN A 68 2.31 5.11 -7.21
N LEU A 69 2.04 4.20 -8.17
CA LEU A 69 2.72 2.92 -8.30
C LEU A 69 4.21 3.10 -8.61
N LYS A 70 4.57 4.18 -9.31
CA LYS A 70 5.95 4.51 -9.69
C LYS A 70 6.21 6.01 -9.70
N ILE A 71 7.43 6.41 -9.35
CA ILE A 71 7.95 7.78 -9.48
C ILE A 71 9.35 7.66 -10.09
N ASP A 72 9.66 8.48 -11.10
CA ASP A 72 10.98 8.50 -11.78
C ASP A 72 11.47 7.11 -12.24
N GLY A 73 10.55 6.28 -12.73
CA GLY A 73 10.83 4.91 -13.21
C GLY A 73 10.99 3.85 -12.11
N ARG A 74 11.04 4.25 -10.83
CA ARG A 74 11.16 3.34 -9.67
C ARG A 74 9.78 2.96 -9.14
N ARG A 75 9.58 1.67 -8.82
CA ARG A 75 8.31 1.15 -8.29
C ARG A 75 8.21 1.40 -6.80
N ASN A 76 7.18 2.13 -6.37
CA ASN A 76 6.90 2.35 -4.95
C ASN A 76 6.24 1.13 -4.30
N LEU A 77 5.45 0.39 -5.07
CA LEU A 77 4.73 -0.79 -4.61
C LEU A 77 5.05 -2.01 -5.48
N GLU A 78 5.09 -3.18 -4.83
CA GLU A 78 5.20 -4.48 -5.48
C GLU A 78 4.01 -5.37 -5.14
N LYS A 79 3.57 -6.18 -6.10
CA LYS A 79 2.48 -7.13 -5.91
C LYS A 79 2.93 -8.23 -4.97
N LEU A 80 2.13 -8.51 -3.95
CA LEU A 80 2.28 -9.70 -3.12
C LEU A 80 1.52 -10.86 -3.74
N SER A 81 2.18 -11.99 -3.91
CA SER A 81 1.52 -13.27 -4.18
C SER A 81 0.79 -13.77 -2.94
N ALA A 82 -0.20 -14.66 -3.14
CA ALA A 82 -0.90 -15.31 -2.04
C ALA A 82 0.08 -16.01 -1.07
N LYS A 83 1.12 -16.67 -1.62
CA LYS A 83 2.16 -17.34 -0.83
C LYS A 83 2.92 -16.36 0.07
N GLU A 84 3.34 -15.22 -0.46
CA GLU A 84 4.05 -14.18 0.29
C GLU A 84 3.15 -13.58 1.38
N TRP A 85 1.87 -13.34 1.08
CA TRP A 85 0.92 -12.83 2.06
C TRP A 85 0.68 -13.81 3.20
N HIS A 86 0.47 -15.10 2.91
CA HIS A 86 0.30 -16.11 3.95
C HIS A 86 1.52 -16.22 4.87
N ALA A 87 2.73 -16.18 4.30
CA ALA A 87 3.96 -16.17 5.08
C ALA A 87 4.08 -14.91 5.97
N ALA A 88 3.79 -13.72 5.41
CA ALA A 88 3.82 -12.46 6.14
C ALA A 88 2.77 -12.43 7.28
N LYS A 89 1.55 -12.88 7.00
CA LYS A 89 0.45 -12.92 7.98
C LYS A 89 0.76 -13.86 9.15
N ALA A 90 1.34 -15.03 8.88
CA ALA A 90 1.78 -15.95 9.93
C ALA A 90 2.78 -15.27 10.87
N LYS A 91 3.81 -14.63 10.31
CA LYS A 91 4.84 -13.91 11.09
C LYS A 91 4.26 -12.74 11.90
N LEU A 92 3.32 -11.99 11.33
CA LEU A 92 2.62 -10.90 12.04
C LEU A 92 1.75 -11.42 13.19
N SER A 93 1.08 -12.56 13.00
CA SER A 93 0.28 -13.19 14.05
C SER A 93 1.12 -13.68 15.22
N GLU A 94 2.33 -14.18 14.94
CA GLU A 94 3.30 -14.59 15.95
C GLU A 94 3.86 -13.39 16.72
N LEU A 95 4.16 -12.27 16.04
CA LEU A 95 4.66 -11.06 16.68
C LEU A 95 3.62 -10.47 17.66
N ARG A 96 2.33 -10.44 17.27
CA ARG A 96 1.23 -9.96 18.11
C ARG A 96 0.95 -10.82 19.35
N ARG A 97 1.40 -12.08 19.37
CA ARG A 97 1.27 -12.96 20.55
C ARG A 97 2.39 -12.79 21.57
N LYS A 98 3.46 -12.08 21.22
CA LYS A 98 4.67 -11.90 22.06
C LYS A 98 4.75 -10.52 22.73
N VAL A 99 3.74 -9.67 22.55
CA VAL A 99 3.58 -8.33 23.16
C VAL A 99 2.34 -8.38 24.03
#